data_AF-A0A7Z0EBI0-F1
#
_entry.id   AF-A0A7Z0EBI0-F1
#
_cell.length_a   1.000
_cell.length_b   1.000
_cell.length_c   1.000
_cell.angle_alpha   90.00
_cell.angle_beta   90.00
_cell.angle_gamma   90.00
#
_symmetry.space_group_name_H-M   'P 1'
#
loop_
_entity.id
_entity.type
_entity.pdbx_description
1 polymer ?
#
loop_
_entity_poly.entity_id
_entity_poly.type
_entity_poly.pdbx_seq_one_letter_code
_entity_poly.pdbx_strand_id
1 'polypeptide(L)'
;MTADTSHSDGGGDLTPETVSELTGQEGGMWVITTFAGTTHFMNLDRGTVRRRPAPGRTTSINDVERPLRTLDACRVGEVGRWTMLSDDFFTDYYWHQTSTIVRIERSDNDQPQKPSTEQ
;
A
#
# COMPACT_ATOMS: atom_id res chain seq x y z
N MET A 1 -17.39 2.22 -54.10
CA MET A 1 -16.12 1.58 -53.68
C MET A 1 -15.83 2.03 -52.26
N THR A 2 -15.74 1.06 -51.37
CA THR A 2 -15.61 1.16 -49.92
C THR A 2 -14.15 1.31 -49.48
N ALA A 3 -13.94 2.07 -48.42
CA ALA A 3 -12.91 1.86 -47.39
C ALA A 3 -13.45 2.60 -46.15
N ASP A 4 -14.23 1.97 -45.28
CA ASP A 4 -13.78 1.17 -44.14
C ASP A 4 -12.34 1.47 -43.70
N THR A 5 -12.22 2.25 -42.64
CA THR A 5 -11.05 2.21 -41.76
C THR A 5 -11.59 2.19 -40.35
N SER A 6 -11.97 0.98 -39.94
CA SER A 6 -12.13 0.56 -38.57
C SER A 6 -10.96 1.09 -37.71
N HIS A 7 -11.24 2.08 -36.86
CA HIS A 7 -10.37 2.42 -35.74
C HIS A 7 -10.67 1.41 -34.64
N SER A 8 -9.76 0.45 -34.47
CA SER A 8 -9.77 -0.46 -33.34
C SER A 8 -9.41 0.30 -32.06
N ASP A 9 -10.41 0.63 -31.26
CA ASP A 9 -10.24 1.01 -29.86
C ASP A 9 -9.76 -0.23 -29.09
N GLY A 10 -8.44 -0.37 -28.98
CA GLY A 10 -7.80 -1.31 -28.08
C GLY A 10 -8.03 -0.87 -26.64
N GLY A 11 -9.15 -1.28 -26.06
CA GLY A 11 -9.39 -1.22 -24.62
C GLY A 11 -8.38 -2.11 -23.90
N GLY A 12 -7.23 -1.54 -23.57
CA GLY A 12 -6.24 -2.18 -22.70
C GLY A 12 -6.87 -2.41 -21.34
N ASP A 13 -6.86 -3.68 -20.92
CA ASP A 13 -7.31 -4.15 -19.62
C ASP A 13 -6.73 -3.28 -18.50
N LEU A 14 -7.56 -2.43 -17.87
CA LEU A 14 -7.17 -1.51 -16.79
C LEU A 14 -7.04 -2.26 -15.45
N THR A 15 -6.53 -3.49 -15.46
CA THR A 15 -6.31 -4.21 -14.22
C THR A 15 -5.08 -3.61 -13.52
N PRO A 16 -5.20 -3.18 -12.26
CA PRO A 16 -4.05 -2.67 -11.52
C PRO A 16 -2.99 -3.76 -11.43
N GLU A 17 -1.74 -3.39 -11.64
CA GLU A 17 -0.59 -4.30 -11.55
C GLU A 17 -0.60 -5.00 -10.18
N THR A 18 -0.40 -6.32 -10.16
CA THR A 18 -0.35 -7.11 -8.92
C THR A 18 0.94 -7.89 -8.83
N VAL A 19 1.44 -8.04 -7.61
CA VAL A 19 2.66 -8.82 -7.31
C VAL A 19 2.41 -9.76 -6.15
N SER A 20 3.19 -10.83 -6.07
CA SER A 20 3.15 -11.75 -4.94
C SER A 20 3.98 -11.25 -3.75
N GLU A 21 4.94 -10.36 -3.97
CA GLU A 21 5.88 -9.89 -2.96
C GLU A 21 6.39 -8.47 -3.27
N LEU A 22 6.66 -7.70 -2.22
CA LEU A 22 7.45 -6.46 -2.27
C LEU A 22 8.77 -6.65 -1.54
N THR A 23 9.85 -6.29 -2.22
CA THR A 23 11.22 -6.30 -1.70
C THR A 23 11.72 -4.90 -1.36
N GLY A 24 10.98 -3.87 -1.76
CA GLY A 24 11.34 -2.46 -1.58
C GLY A 24 12.10 -1.86 -2.78
N GLN A 25 12.31 -2.64 -3.84
CA GLN A 25 13.00 -2.21 -5.07
C GLN A 25 12.05 -1.87 -6.22
N GLU A 26 10.76 -2.15 -6.05
CA GLU A 26 9.75 -2.03 -7.11
C GLU A 26 9.42 -0.57 -7.45
N GLY A 27 9.72 0.36 -6.54
CA GLY A 27 9.28 1.76 -6.64
C GLY A 27 7.75 1.90 -6.62
N GLY A 28 7.24 3.11 -6.78
CA GLY A 28 5.80 3.38 -6.85
C GLY A 28 5.02 3.25 -5.53
N MET A 29 3.70 3.44 -5.64
CA MET A 29 2.74 3.27 -4.54
C MET A 29 2.06 1.91 -4.64
N TRP A 30 2.07 1.18 -3.54
CA TRP A 30 1.46 -0.14 -3.40
C TRP A 30 0.43 -0.17 -2.30
N VAL A 31 -0.64 -0.90 -2.55
CA VAL A 31 -1.75 -1.15 -1.64
C VAL A 31 -1.68 -2.62 -1.22
N ILE A 32 -1.43 -2.82 0.06
CA ILE A 32 -1.32 -4.15 0.67
C ILE A 32 -2.61 -4.39 1.47
N THR A 33 -3.38 -5.37 1.05
CA THR A 33 -4.61 -5.76 1.76
C THR A 33 -4.36 -7.02 2.58
N THR A 34 -4.80 -6.99 3.83
CA THR A 34 -4.65 -8.09 4.78
C THR A 34 -5.97 -8.81 5.00
N PHE A 35 -5.93 -10.06 5.46
CA PHE A 35 -7.10 -10.90 5.72
C PHE A 35 -8.10 -10.23 6.68
N ALA A 36 -7.61 -9.47 7.65
CA ALA A 36 -8.44 -8.69 8.56
C ALA A 36 -9.14 -7.46 7.93
N GLY A 37 -8.98 -7.25 6.61
CA GLY A 37 -9.53 -6.10 5.88
C GLY A 37 -8.77 -4.79 6.10
N THR A 38 -7.65 -4.81 6.83
CA THR A 38 -6.79 -3.62 6.98
C THR A 38 -5.96 -3.46 5.73
N THR A 39 -5.83 -2.21 5.29
CA THR A 39 -5.04 -1.84 4.11
C THR A 39 -3.81 -1.04 4.55
N HIS A 40 -2.68 -1.30 3.92
CA HIS A 40 -1.46 -0.50 4.06
C HIS A 40 -1.10 0.12 2.73
N PHE A 41 -0.81 1.42 2.75
CA PHE A 41 -0.34 2.18 1.60
C PHE A 41 1.16 2.35 1.78
N MET A 42 1.94 1.77 0.88
CA MET A 42 3.40 1.80 0.91
C MET A 42 3.90 2.51 -0.33
N ASN A 43 4.45 3.71 -0.17
CA ASN A 43 5.10 4.45 -1.24
C ASN A 43 6.60 4.15 -1.17
N LEU A 44 7.09 3.33 -2.09
CA LEU A 44 8.49 2.93 -2.15
C LEU A 44 9.38 4.00 -2.79
N ASP A 45 8.83 4.90 -3.61
CA ASP A 45 9.58 6.05 -4.16
C ASP A 45 9.90 7.09 -3.08
N ARG A 46 8.94 7.33 -2.18
CA ARG A 46 9.09 8.25 -1.03
C ARG A 46 9.64 7.56 0.22
N GLY A 47 9.69 6.23 0.23
CA GLY A 47 10.06 5.44 1.38
C GLY A 47 9.13 5.66 2.57
N THR A 48 7.81 5.65 2.36
CA THR A 48 6.82 5.85 3.42
C THR A 48 5.76 4.75 3.46
N VAL A 49 5.13 4.57 4.62
CA VAL A 49 4.00 3.65 4.80
C VAL A 49 2.95 4.25 5.72
N ARG A 50 1.68 3.93 5.46
CA ARG A 50 0.53 4.28 6.30
C ARG A 50 -0.45 3.13 6.38
N ARG A 51 -1.01 2.88 7.57
CA ARG A 51 -2.12 1.96 7.77
C ARG A 51 -3.47 2.67 7.63
N ARG A 52 -4.44 1.99 7.01
CA ARG A 52 -5.86 2.32 7.11
C ARG A 52 -6.58 1.14 7.78
N PRO A 53 -7.06 1.29 9.03
CA PRO A 53 -7.76 0.23 9.73
C PRO A 53 -9.06 -0.15 9.01
N ALA A 54 -9.43 -1.43 9.06
CA ALA A 54 -10.75 -1.89 8.65
C ALA A 54 -11.84 -1.29 9.56
N PRO A 55 -13.11 -1.17 9.12
CA PRO A 55 -14.21 -0.78 9.99
C PRO A 55 -14.25 -1.60 11.28
N GLY A 56 -14.39 -0.93 12.43
CA GLY A 56 -14.41 -1.57 13.75
C GLY A 56 -13.03 -1.96 14.32
N ARG A 57 -11.92 -1.68 13.62
CA ARG A 57 -10.57 -1.85 14.18
C ARG A 57 -10.13 -0.57 14.89
N THR A 58 -9.48 -0.74 16.03
CA THR A 58 -8.92 0.38 16.81
C THR A 58 -7.88 1.13 16.00
N THR A 59 -7.90 2.46 16.17
CA THR A 59 -6.86 3.35 15.66
C THR A 59 -5.52 3.01 16.29
N SER A 60 -4.43 3.31 15.59
CA SER A 60 -3.07 3.04 16.05
C SER A 60 -2.11 4.15 15.66
N ILE A 61 -0.94 4.14 16.30
CA ILE A 61 0.19 5.00 15.94
C ILE A 61 0.64 4.85 14.47
N ASN A 62 0.23 3.78 13.78
CA ASN A 62 0.58 3.48 12.39
C ASN A 62 -0.43 4.02 11.37
N ASP A 63 -1.49 4.69 11.83
CA ASP A 63 -2.55 5.21 10.95
C ASP A 63 -2.17 6.58 10.32
N VAL A 64 -0.98 7.09 10.67
CA VAL A 64 -0.33 8.24 10.04
C VAL A 64 0.77 7.76 9.09
N GLU A 65 1.10 8.58 8.10
CA GLU A 65 2.22 8.29 7.20
C GLU A 65 3.55 8.42 7.94
N ARG A 66 4.38 7.37 7.84
CA ARG A 66 5.69 7.31 8.51
C ARG A 66 6.78 6.89 7.53
N PRO A 67 8.02 7.35 7.71
CA PRO A 67 9.16 6.86 6.95
C PRO A 67 9.36 5.36 7.21
N LEU A 68 9.43 4.59 6.13
CA LEU A 68 9.78 3.18 6.15
C LEU A 68 11.28 3.05 6.40
N ARG A 69 11.66 2.20 7.35
CA ARG A 69 13.06 1.94 7.70
C ARG A 69 13.54 0.61 7.13
N THR A 70 12.82 -0.48 7.39
CA THR A 70 13.11 -1.81 6.81
C THR A 70 11.82 -2.46 6.32
N LEU A 71 11.91 -3.26 5.27
CA LEU A 71 10.85 -4.14 4.78
C LEU A 71 11.34 -5.58 4.89
N ASP A 72 11.02 -6.25 5.99
CA ASP A 72 11.58 -7.57 6.30
C ASP A 72 10.78 -8.70 5.63
N ALA A 73 9.46 -8.53 5.54
CA ALA A 73 8.57 -9.46 4.83
C ALA A 73 7.34 -8.75 4.30
N CYS A 74 7.02 -8.94 3.02
CA CYS A 74 5.79 -8.43 2.42
C CYS A 74 5.36 -9.32 1.25
N ARG A 75 4.86 -10.52 1.56
CA ARG A 75 4.45 -11.53 0.57
C ARG A 75 3.03 -12.00 0.81
N VAL A 76 2.26 -12.18 -0.26
CA VAL A 76 0.91 -12.77 -0.23
C VAL A 76 0.97 -14.17 0.37
N GLY A 77 0.05 -14.47 1.29
CA GLY A 77 0.01 -15.72 2.05
C GLY A 77 0.83 -15.70 3.35
N GLU A 78 1.66 -14.67 3.56
CA GLU A 78 2.47 -14.51 4.76
C GLU A 78 2.04 -13.30 5.60
N VAL A 79 2.57 -13.20 6.82
CA VAL A 79 2.43 -12.01 7.67
C VAL A 79 3.46 -10.96 7.25
N GLY A 80 3.00 -9.74 6.99
CA GLY A 80 3.85 -8.59 6.72
C GLY A 80 4.60 -8.13 7.96
N ARG A 81 5.88 -7.78 7.79
CA ARG A 81 6.79 -7.28 8.83
C ARG A 81 7.68 -6.17 8.28
N TRP A 82 7.67 -5.03 8.95
CA TRP A 82 8.51 -3.88 8.62
C TRP A 82 8.72 -2.99 9.83
N THR A 83 9.70 -2.10 9.72
CA THR A 83 9.99 -1.07 10.72
C THR A 83 9.79 0.32 10.15
N MET A 84 9.40 1.26 11.01
CA MET A 84 9.18 2.68 10.66
C MET A 84 10.00 3.58 11.58
N LEU A 85 10.49 4.69 11.07
CA LEU A 85 11.10 5.71 11.92
C LEU A 85 10.08 6.26 12.91
N SER A 86 10.52 6.40 14.15
CA SER A 86 9.72 7.04 15.19
C SER A 86 9.83 8.56 15.09
N ASP A 87 8.76 9.24 15.51
CA ASP A 87 8.72 10.68 15.78
C ASP A 87 8.94 10.99 17.28
N ASP A 88 9.10 9.97 18.11
CA ASP A 88 9.38 10.09 19.54
C ASP A 88 10.89 9.99 19.82
N PHE A 89 11.39 10.92 20.62
CA PHE A 89 12.80 10.98 21.01
C PHE A 89 13.28 9.75 21.79
N PHE A 90 12.37 9.08 22.50
CA PHE A 90 12.71 7.91 23.31
C PHE A 90 12.54 6.58 22.60
N THR A 91 12.04 6.58 21.36
CA THR A 91 11.79 5.36 20.61
C THR A 91 12.64 5.33 19.34
N ASP A 92 13.50 4.33 19.18
CA ASP A 92 14.39 4.28 18.01
C ASP A 92 13.61 4.03 16.71
N TYR A 93 12.60 3.16 16.76
CA TYR A 93 11.74 2.81 15.63
C TYR A 93 10.52 2.02 16.07
N TYR A 94 9.45 2.08 15.27
CA TYR A 94 8.25 1.27 15.49
C TYR A 94 8.34 -0.03 14.69
N TRP A 95 8.07 -1.14 15.37
CA TRP A 95 7.82 -2.42 14.73
C TRP A 95 6.36 -2.51 14.30
N HIS A 96 6.12 -3.05 13.11
CA HIS A 96 4.78 -3.34 12.65
C HIS A 96 4.67 -4.75 12.10
N GLN A 97 3.60 -5.43 12.51
CA GLN A 97 3.26 -6.78 12.07
C GLN A 97 1.78 -6.81 11.66
N THR A 98 1.48 -7.40 10.51
CA THR A 98 0.10 -7.49 10.00
C THR A 98 -0.58 -8.81 10.34
N SER A 99 -1.85 -8.95 9.97
CA SER A 99 -2.42 -10.27 9.66
C SER A 99 -1.96 -10.75 8.28
N THR A 100 -2.29 -11.98 7.88
CA THR A 100 -1.89 -12.53 6.57
C THR A 100 -2.23 -11.58 5.42
N ILE A 101 -1.27 -11.31 4.55
CA ILE A 101 -1.45 -10.52 3.34
C ILE A 101 -2.21 -11.36 2.32
N VAL A 102 -3.28 -10.81 1.76
CA VAL A 102 -4.14 -11.49 0.78
C VAL A 102 -4.03 -10.89 -0.62
N ARG A 103 -3.54 -9.65 -0.73
CA ARG A 103 -3.37 -8.97 -2.02
C ARG A 103 -2.34 -7.86 -1.91
N ILE A 104 -1.54 -7.71 -2.95
CA ILE A 104 -0.66 -6.57 -3.18
C ILE A 104 -0.94 -6.05 -4.59
N GLU A 105 -1.30 -4.78 -4.69
CA GLU A 105 -1.61 -4.14 -5.96
C GLU A 105 -0.99 -2.75 -6.06
N ARG A 106 -0.61 -2.36 -7.26
CA ARG A 106 -0.10 -1.02 -7.53
C ARG A 106 -1.26 -0.03 -7.56
N SER A 107 -1.01 1.17 -7.06
CA SER A 107 -1.96 2.28 -7.09
C SER A 107 -1.37 3.42 -7.89
N ASP A 108 -2.09 3.85 -8.92
CA ASP A 108 -1.76 5.05 -9.70
C ASP A 108 -1.99 6.35 -8.91
N ASN A 109 -2.71 6.26 -7.79
CA ASN A 109 -2.96 7.39 -6.91
C ASN A 109 -1.90 7.46 -5.80
N ASP A 110 -0.94 8.37 -5.95
CA ASP A 110 -0.06 8.85 -4.87
C ASP A 110 -0.67 10.05 -4.11
N GLN A 111 -2.00 10.20 -4.13
CA GLN A 111 -2.61 11.35 -3.47
C GLN A 111 -2.58 11.20 -1.94
N PRO A 112 -1.94 12.13 -1.20
CA PRO A 112 -2.09 12.19 0.24
C PRO A 112 -3.56 12.48 0.56
N GLN A 113 -4.22 11.50 1.19
CA GLN A 113 -5.62 11.64 1.57
C GLN A 113 -5.74 12.78 2.60
N LYS A 114 -6.48 13.85 2.26
CA LYS A 114 -6.83 14.92 3.21
C LYS A 114 -7.44 14.29 4.47
N PRO A 115 -7.13 14.81 5.68
CA PRO A 115 -7.72 14.29 6.91
C PRO A 115 -9.25 14.32 6.79
N SER A 116 -9.88 13.17 6.97
CA SER A 116 -11.33 13.06 7.01
C SER A 116 -11.84 13.97 8.13
N THR A 117 -12.52 15.05 7.77
CA THR A 117 -13.30 15.83 8.73
C THR A 117 -14.47 14.94 9.17
N GLU A 118 -14.49 14.58 10.46
CA GLU A 118 -15.64 13.95 11.12
C GLU A 118 -16.90 14.82 10.90
N GLN A 119 -18.01 14.18 10.52
CA GLN A 119 -19.37 14.69 10.69
C GLN A 119 -19.98 14.02 11.91
#